data_AF-A0A4R5QD22-F1
#
_entry.id   AF-A0A4R5QD22-F1
#
_cell.length_a   1.000
_cell.length_b   1.000
_cell.length_c   1.000
_cell.angle_alpha   90.00
_cell.angle_beta   90.00
_cell.angle_gamma   90.00
#
_symmetry.space_group_name_H-M   'P 1'
#
loop_
_entity.id
_entity.type
_entity.pdbx_description
1 polymer ?
#
loop_
_entity_poly.entity_id
_entity_poly.type
_entity_poly.pdbx_seq_one_letter_code
_entity_poly.pdbx_strand_id
1 'polypeptide(L)'
;MLREYLESSHAVPQVADITRRRDASGDRQQLGEHPMELDLRLQRALDRVELVSGTIGNPGDGKMCLMSLVAFLAGEEHSDSPGCASPLIQAFAVRINDNMPHKARQRLKAFAPRIIGTNDGHDGLRAQVLRRFLTNGTLARTLDCGLTEPTLSASTSGFALRRLWRWLRKDHDQRLLECSLSVDDGVNLAGYAARLVTRLARSAPDARVQDEYWNAAIGLVDALCDVGATNRPEQGIPAARLVQLESTHRGHEEATWPRESFLPPYLLHW
;
A
#
# COMPACT_ATOMS: atom_id res chain seq x y z
N MET A 1 32.12 -44.03 -3.57
CA MET A 1 30.72 -44.14 -4.03
C MET A 1 29.96 -42.83 -3.78
N LEU A 2 30.45 -41.72 -4.35
CA LEU A 2 29.81 -40.38 -4.42
C LEU A 2 30.72 -39.44 -5.26
N ARG A 3 31.19 -39.95 -6.41
CA ARG A 3 31.99 -39.20 -7.40
C ARG A 3 31.66 -39.56 -8.86
N GLU A 4 30.58 -40.32 -9.08
CA GLU A 4 30.14 -40.79 -10.41
C GLU A 4 28.75 -40.26 -10.81
N TYR A 5 28.29 -39.16 -10.21
CA TYR A 5 26.99 -38.54 -10.55
C TYR A 5 27.11 -37.19 -11.27
N LEU A 6 28.31 -36.79 -11.69
CA LEU A 6 28.56 -35.47 -12.29
C LEU A 6 28.94 -35.50 -13.79
N GLU A 7 28.90 -36.65 -14.46
CA GLU A 7 29.21 -36.75 -15.88
C GLU A 7 28.24 -37.67 -16.63
N SER A 8 27.04 -37.17 -16.91
CA SER A 8 26.22 -37.67 -18.03
C SER A 8 25.38 -36.53 -18.61
N SER A 9 26.08 -35.64 -19.28
CA SER A 9 25.84 -35.21 -20.66
C SER A 9 24.42 -35.09 -21.24
N HIS A 10 24.21 -33.87 -21.78
CA HIS A 10 23.60 -33.53 -23.08
C HIS A 10 22.07 -33.36 -23.18
N ALA A 11 21.65 -32.09 -23.12
CA ALA A 11 21.18 -31.29 -24.28
C ALA A 11 20.12 -30.28 -23.82
N VAL A 12 20.55 -29.06 -23.49
CA VAL A 12 19.64 -27.92 -23.26
C VAL A 12 19.19 -27.39 -24.63
N PRO A 13 17.89 -27.35 -24.96
CA PRO A 13 17.43 -26.69 -26.17
C PRO A 13 17.61 -25.18 -26.00
N GLN A 14 18.24 -24.55 -26.98
CA GLN A 14 18.40 -23.09 -27.01
C GLN A 14 17.03 -22.39 -27.10
N VAL A 15 16.94 -21.23 -26.45
CA VAL A 15 15.75 -20.37 -26.24
C VAL A 15 15.28 -19.65 -27.53
N ALA A 16 15.49 -20.25 -28.71
CA ALA A 16 15.18 -19.61 -30.00
C ALA A 16 14.10 -20.32 -30.85
N ASP A 17 13.47 -21.41 -30.37
CA ASP A 17 12.68 -22.28 -31.26
C ASP A 17 11.22 -22.57 -30.85
N ILE A 18 10.59 -21.70 -30.05
CA ILE A 18 9.15 -21.80 -29.69
C ILE A 18 8.27 -20.88 -30.56
N THR A 19 8.76 -20.40 -31.71
CA THR A 19 7.99 -19.52 -32.62
C THR A 19 7.77 -20.06 -34.03
N ARG A 20 7.89 -21.38 -34.27
CA ARG A 20 7.43 -21.99 -35.52
C ARG A 20 6.73 -23.31 -35.31
N ARG A 21 5.44 -23.23 -35.01
CA ARG A 21 4.37 -24.14 -35.48
C ARG A 21 3.06 -23.55 -34.98
N ARG A 22 2.52 -22.59 -35.74
CA ARG A 22 1.11 -22.24 -35.69
C ARG A 22 0.53 -22.54 -37.05
N ASP A 23 -0.26 -23.60 -37.06
CA ASP A 23 -1.22 -23.88 -38.10
C ASP A 23 -2.12 -22.66 -38.32
N ALA A 24 -2.45 -22.45 -39.58
CA ALA A 24 -3.33 -21.40 -40.03
C ALA A 24 -4.75 -21.60 -39.47
N SER A 25 -5.13 -20.77 -38.53
CA SER A 25 -6.53 -20.37 -38.31
C SER A 25 -6.51 -19.04 -37.58
N GLY A 26 -7.16 -18.05 -38.19
CA GLY A 26 -7.18 -16.68 -37.71
C GLY A 26 -7.98 -16.58 -36.43
N ASP A 27 -7.31 -16.24 -35.35
CA ASP A 27 -7.91 -15.45 -34.29
C ASP A 27 -6.82 -14.59 -33.66
N ARG A 28 -6.77 -13.33 -34.09
CA ARG A 28 -5.74 -12.37 -33.70
C ARG A 28 -6.40 -11.03 -33.43
N GLN A 29 -7.28 -10.99 -32.43
CA GLN A 29 -7.86 -9.76 -31.90
C GLN A 29 -8.27 -9.95 -30.43
N GLN A 30 -8.07 -8.92 -29.59
CA GLN A 30 -8.57 -8.74 -28.20
C GLN A 30 -7.76 -9.15 -26.96
N LEU A 31 -6.43 -9.30 -26.99
CA LEU A 31 -5.64 -9.49 -25.75
C LEU A 31 -4.87 -8.24 -25.24
N GLY A 32 -4.93 -7.11 -25.95
CA GLY A 32 -4.11 -5.91 -25.65
C GLY A 32 -4.85 -4.62 -25.27
N GLU A 33 -6.17 -4.51 -25.53
CA GLU A 33 -6.92 -3.26 -25.34
C GLU A 33 -7.68 -3.22 -24.00
N HIS A 34 -8.19 -4.37 -23.54
CA HIS A 34 -9.04 -4.46 -22.35
C HIS A 34 -8.34 -4.26 -20.98
N PRO A 35 -7.09 -4.73 -20.73
CA PRO A 35 -6.46 -4.57 -19.41
C PRO A 35 -6.19 -3.11 -19.05
N MET A 36 -5.62 -2.35 -19.98
CA MET A 36 -5.28 -0.93 -19.77
C MET A 36 -6.53 -0.04 -19.63
N GLU A 37 -7.60 -0.35 -20.36
CA GLU A 37 -8.87 0.38 -20.25
C GLU A 37 -9.52 0.21 -18.87
N LEU A 38 -9.52 -1.02 -18.33
CA LEU A 38 -10.04 -1.30 -16.99
C LEU A 38 -9.22 -0.59 -15.91
N ASP A 39 -7.90 -0.58 -16.02
CA ASP A 39 -7.00 0.13 -15.10
C ASP A 39 -7.27 1.65 -15.08
N LEU A 40 -7.44 2.27 -16.25
CA LEU A 40 -7.74 3.69 -16.36
C LEU A 40 -9.13 4.03 -15.80
N ARG A 41 -10.13 3.18 -16.06
CA ARG A 41 -11.48 3.35 -15.53
C ARG A 41 -11.49 3.26 -14.01
N LEU A 42 -10.85 2.24 -13.45
CA LEU A 42 -10.68 2.06 -12.01
C LEU A 42 -9.97 3.27 -11.39
N GLN A 43 -8.87 3.73 -11.99
CA GLN A 43 -8.14 4.90 -11.49
C GLN A 43 -9.03 6.15 -11.43
N ARG A 44 -9.80 6.43 -12.50
CA ARG A 44 -10.75 7.57 -12.52
C ARG A 44 -11.84 7.45 -11.47
N ALA A 45 -12.32 6.25 -11.19
CA ALA A 45 -13.30 5.99 -10.14
C ALA A 45 -12.70 6.26 -8.75
N LEU A 46 -11.47 5.77 -8.49
CA LEU A 46 -10.74 6.02 -7.24
C LEU A 46 -10.45 7.51 -7.02
N ASP A 47 -10.19 8.27 -8.08
CA ASP A 47 -9.96 9.72 -8.00
C ASP A 47 -11.18 10.52 -7.52
N ARG A 48 -12.39 9.94 -7.54
CA ARG A 48 -13.61 10.54 -6.98
C ARG A 48 -13.75 10.32 -5.49
N VAL A 49 -12.98 9.41 -4.90
CA VAL A 49 -12.99 9.12 -3.48
C VAL A 49 -11.99 10.01 -2.75
N GLU A 50 -12.38 10.57 -1.63
CA GLU A 50 -11.50 11.20 -0.67
C GLU A 50 -11.26 10.25 0.52
N LEU A 51 -9.99 9.95 0.79
CA LEU A 51 -9.64 9.20 1.99
C LEU A 51 -9.70 10.08 3.24
N VAL A 52 -10.53 9.69 4.21
CA VAL A 52 -10.70 10.38 5.50
C VAL A 52 -9.94 9.67 6.63
N SER A 53 -9.73 10.36 7.75
CA SER A 53 -9.02 9.86 8.94
C SER A 53 -9.89 9.88 10.17
N GLY A 54 -9.72 8.89 11.06
CA GLY A 54 -10.37 8.85 12.36
C GLY A 54 -11.87 8.49 12.31
N THR A 55 -12.36 8.09 11.14
CA THR A 55 -13.73 7.62 10.90
C THR A 55 -13.73 6.69 9.70
N ILE A 56 -14.68 5.75 9.66
CA ILE A 56 -14.92 4.86 8.51
C ILE A 56 -15.43 5.65 7.28
N GLY A 57 -15.97 6.85 7.50
CA GLY A 57 -16.54 7.70 6.47
C GLY A 57 -17.94 7.27 6.01
N ASN A 58 -18.40 7.84 4.91
CA ASN A 58 -19.67 7.57 4.26
C ASN A 58 -19.46 7.40 2.73
N PRO A 59 -19.78 6.23 2.15
CA PRO A 59 -19.67 6.01 0.72
C PRO A 59 -20.53 6.95 -0.13
N GLY A 60 -21.68 7.39 0.38
CA GLY A 60 -22.59 8.31 -0.31
C GLY A 60 -21.96 9.68 -0.59
N ASP A 61 -21.04 10.12 0.27
CA ASP A 61 -20.32 11.39 0.15
C ASP A 61 -18.99 11.25 -0.62
N GLY A 62 -18.64 10.03 -1.04
CA GLY A 62 -17.32 9.72 -1.60
C GLY A 62 -16.18 9.82 -0.61
N LYS A 63 -16.49 9.76 0.70
CA LYS A 63 -15.51 9.92 1.78
C LYS A 63 -15.39 8.63 2.55
N MET A 64 -14.25 7.95 2.50
CA MET A 64 -14.07 6.65 3.17
C MET A 64 -12.67 6.56 3.77
N CYS A 65 -12.46 5.82 4.86
CA CYS A 65 -11.09 5.43 5.19
C CYS A 65 -10.59 4.40 4.17
N LEU A 66 -9.30 4.10 4.15
CA LEU A 66 -8.76 3.10 3.21
C LEU A 66 -9.47 1.75 3.33
N MET A 67 -9.72 1.26 4.55
CA MET A 67 -10.36 -0.05 4.76
C MET A 67 -11.84 -0.07 4.41
N SER A 68 -12.54 1.05 4.57
CA SER A 68 -13.92 1.18 4.10
C SER A 68 -14.01 1.27 2.59
N LEU A 69 -13.02 1.88 1.92
CA LEU A 69 -12.90 1.77 0.48
C LEU A 69 -12.66 0.32 0.03
N VAL A 70 -11.84 -0.45 0.75
CA VAL A 70 -11.63 -1.88 0.48
C VAL A 70 -12.94 -2.65 0.63
N ALA A 71 -13.64 -2.50 1.76
CA ALA A 71 -14.94 -3.14 2.02
C ALA A 71 -15.95 -2.83 0.91
N PHE A 72 -16.04 -1.55 0.53
CA PHE A 72 -16.92 -1.08 -0.53
C PHE A 72 -16.59 -1.73 -1.88
N LEU A 73 -15.31 -1.76 -2.28
CA LEU A 73 -14.87 -2.35 -3.54
C LEU A 73 -15.05 -3.87 -3.56
N ALA A 74 -14.89 -4.54 -2.42
CA ALA A 74 -15.14 -5.98 -2.28
C ALA A 74 -16.64 -6.33 -2.26
N GLY A 75 -17.52 -5.33 -2.16
CA GLY A 75 -18.96 -5.52 -2.06
C GLY A 75 -19.45 -5.92 -0.66
N GLU A 76 -18.60 -5.80 0.35
CA GLU A 76 -18.91 -6.11 1.74
C GLU A 76 -19.73 -5.00 2.42
N GLU A 77 -20.15 -5.26 3.66
CA GLU A 77 -20.75 -4.23 4.52
C GLU A 77 -19.75 -3.10 4.81
N HIS A 78 -20.23 -1.86 4.90
CA HIS A 78 -19.40 -0.69 5.14
C HIS A 78 -18.73 -0.77 6.53
N SER A 79 -17.43 -1.02 6.53
CA SER A 79 -16.63 -1.29 7.74
C SER A 79 -15.18 -0.85 7.51
N ASP A 80 -14.40 -0.61 8.56
CA ASP A 80 -12.94 -0.47 8.47
C ASP A 80 -12.19 -1.79 8.76
N SER A 81 -12.92 -2.88 8.94
CA SER A 81 -12.39 -4.22 9.20
C SER A 81 -12.97 -5.25 8.21
N PRO A 82 -12.77 -5.06 6.88
CA PRO A 82 -13.34 -5.95 5.87
C PRO A 82 -12.84 -7.40 6.00
N GLY A 83 -13.74 -8.35 5.77
CA GLY A 83 -13.45 -9.78 5.83
C GLY A 83 -12.48 -10.24 4.76
N CYS A 84 -12.46 -9.59 3.60
CA CYS A 84 -11.55 -9.90 2.49
C CYS A 84 -10.09 -9.50 2.75
N ALA A 85 -9.81 -8.67 3.77
CA ALA A 85 -8.47 -8.15 4.02
C ALA A 85 -7.74 -8.92 5.13
N SER A 86 -6.42 -9.09 4.98
CA SER A 86 -5.54 -9.64 6.02
C SER A 86 -5.66 -8.83 7.32
N PRO A 87 -5.91 -9.46 8.49
CA PRO A 87 -5.88 -8.79 9.78
C PRO A 87 -4.57 -8.03 10.04
N LEU A 88 -3.42 -8.57 9.59
CA LEU A 88 -2.14 -7.88 9.68
C LEU A 88 -2.13 -6.58 8.86
N ILE A 89 -2.59 -6.63 7.60
CA ILE A 89 -2.68 -5.44 6.74
C ILE A 89 -3.64 -4.42 7.36
N GLN A 90 -4.81 -4.84 7.84
CA GLN A 90 -5.77 -3.96 8.51
C GLN A 90 -5.13 -3.22 9.70
N ALA A 91 -4.46 -3.95 10.60
CA ALA A 91 -3.84 -3.40 11.80
C ALA A 91 -2.74 -2.35 11.51
N PHE A 92 -2.05 -2.48 10.38
CA PHE A 92 -1.09 -1.50 9.88
C PHE A 92 -1.80 -0.34 9.17
N ALA A 93 -2.64 -0.65 8.18
CA ALA A 93 -3.20 0.30 7.23
C ALA A 93 -4.17 1.30 7.85
N VAL A 94 -5.01 0.89 8.80
CA VAL A 94 -5.91 1.80 9.54
C VAL A 94 -5.11 2.88 10.25
N ARG A 95 -4.07 2.49 10.99
CA ARG A 95 -3.23 3.45 11.72
C ARG A 95 -2.47 4.37 10.78
N ILE A 96 -1.94 3.86 9.68
CA ILE A 96 -1.24 4.68 8.69
C ILE A 96 -2.21 5.68 8.04
N ASN A 97 -3.39 5.24 7.62
CA ASN A 97 -4.44 6.10 7.07
C ASN A 97 -4.75 7.28 8.00
N ASP A 98 -5.01 6.97 9.28
CA ASP A 98 -5.45 7.97 10.24
C ASP A 98 -4.38 9.00 10.59
N ASN A 99 -3.11 8.63 10.49
CA ASN A 99 -2.00 9.48 10.89
C ASN A 99 -1.29 10.18 9.73
N MET A 100 -1.50 9.75 8.48
CA MET A 100 -0.96 10.43 7.30
C MET A 100 -1.60 11.82 7.11
N PRO A 101 -0.81 12.84 6.73
CA PRO A 101 -1.33 14.09 6.19
C PRO A 101 -2.21 13.85 4.97
N HIS A 102 -3.20 14.72 4.73
CA HIS A 102 -4.22 14.55 3.68
C HIS A 102 -3.64 14.17 2.32
N LYS A 103 -2.68 14.95 1.80
CA LYS A 103 -2.05 14.69 0.50
C LYS A 103 -1.35 13.33 0.42
N ALA A 104 -0.65 12.92 1.47
CA ALA A 104 0.03 11.63 1.53
C ALA A 104 -0.99 10.48 1.59
N ARG A 105 -2.05 10.65 2.39
CA ARG A 105 -3.12 9.66 2.56
C ARG A 105 -3.81 9.33 1.25
N GLN A 106 -4.10 10.32 0.39
CA GLN A 106 -4.77 10.07 -0.89
C GLN A 106 -4.02 9.09 -1.81
N ARG A 107 -2.70 8.91 -1.62
CA ARG A 107 -1.89 7.95 -2.38
C ARG A 107 -2.19 6.50 -2.03
N LEU A 108 -2.82 6.24 -0.87
CA LEU A 108 -3.21 4.90 -0.46
C LEU A 108 -4.34 4.31 -1.34
N LYS A 109 -5.10 5.15 -2.04
CA LYS A 109 -6.24 4.71 -2.88
C LYS A 109 -5.86 3.63 -3.88
N ALA A 110 -4.68 3.75 -4.50
CA ALA A 110 -4.17 2.79 -5.48
C ALA A 110 -4.00 1.36 -4.93
N PHE A 111 -3.90 1.20 -3.60
CA PHE A 111 -3.72 -0.09 -2.95
C PHE A 111 -5.03 -0.73 -2.52
N ALA A 112 -6.15 -0.01 -2.48
CA ALA A 112 -7.43 -0.59 -2.06
C ALA A 112 -7.81 -1.84 -2.88
N PRO A 113 -7.72 -1.85 -4.22
CA PRO A 113 -7.95 -3.07 -5.02
C PRO A 113 -7.00 -4.23 -4.66
N ARG A 114 -5.74 -3.93 -4.35
CA ARG A 114 -4.70 -4.95 -4.08
C ARG A 114 -4.84 -5.62 -2.71
N ILE A 115 -5.54 -4.95 -1.78
CA ILE A 115 -5.82 -5.47 -0.44
C ILE A 115 -6.97 -6.49 -0.48
N ILE A 116 -7.84 -6.43 -1.49
CA ILE A 116 -8.93 -7.40 -1.65
C ILE A 116 -8.35 -8.82 -1.79
N GLY A 117 -8.93 -9.75 -1.03
CA GLY A 117 -8.53 -11.15 -0.99
C GLY A 117 -7.21 -11.43 -0.27
N THR A 118 -6.62 -10.45 0.43
CA THR A 118 -5.42 -10.68 1.25
C THR A 118 -5.70 -11.50 2.51
N ASN A 119 -6.95 -11.73 2.90
CA ASN A 119 -7.30 -12.70 3.92
C ASN A 119 -7.20 -14.15 3.38
N ASP A 120 -5.98 -14.53 2.99
CA ASP A 120 -5.65 -15.74 2.25
C ASP A 120 -4.81 -16.74 3.06
N GLY A 121 -4.71 -16.53 4.38
CA GLY A 121 -3.95 -17.39 5.30
C GLY A 121 -2.42 -17.17 5.28
N HIS A 122 -1.90 -16.19 4.53
CA HIS A 122 -0.44 -15.93 4.43
C HIS A 122 0.09 -14.89 5.43
N ASP A 123 -0.63 -14.60 6.51
CA ASP A 123 -0.22 -13.57 7.49
C ASP A 123 1.12 -13.89 8.17
N GLY A 124 1.46 -15.16 8.37
CA GLY A 124 2.80 -15.55 8.83
C GLY A 124 3.93 -15.14 7.87
N LEU A 125 3.70 -15.18 6.55
CA LEU A 125 4.66 -14.69 5.55
C LEU A 125 4.69 -13.16 5.50
N ARG A 126 3.52 -12.50 5.60
CA ARG A 126 3.42 -11.04 5.72
C ARG A 126 4.16 -10.52 6.96
N ALA A 127 4.07 -11.23 8.08
CA ALA A 127 4.83 -10.93 9.28
C ALA A 127 6.34 -11.02 9.04
N GLN A 128 6.83 -11.99 8.26
CA GLN A 128 8.25 -12.06 7.89
C GLN A 128 8.69 -10.86 7.02
N VAL A 129 7.87 -10.47 6.04
CA VAL A 129 8.11 -9.25 5.23
C VAL A 129 8.19 -8.02 6.12
N LEU A 130 7.24 -7.87 7.06
CA LEU A 130 7.20 -6.77 8.00
C LEU A 130 8.43 -6.75 8.93
N ARG A 131 8.82 -7.90 9.51
CA ARG A 131 10.04 -8.01 10.33
C ARG A 131 11.27 -7.59 9.53
N ARG A 132 11.38 -8.06 8.27
CA ARG A 132 12.47 -7.70 7.36
C ARG A 132 12.48 -6.21 7.04
N PHE A 133 11.33 -5.58 6.85
CA PHE A 133 11.21 -4.14 6.64
C PHE A 133 11.75 -3.35 7.83
N LEU A 134 11.46 -3.81 9.06
CA LEU A 134 11.98 -3.22 10.29
C LEU A 134 13.50 -3.42 10.46
N THR A 135 14.04 -4.60 10.10
CA THR A 135 15.46 -4.96 10.30
C THR A 135 16.40 -4.50 9.18
N ASN A 136 15.98 -4.59 7.92
CA ASN A 136 16.82 -4.31 6.76
C ASN A 136 16.81 -2.84 6.33
N GLY A 137 16.24 -1.98 7.17
CA GLY A 137 16.59 -0.57 7.16
C GLY A 137 16.03 0.23 6.00
N THR A 138 14.83 -0.02 5.49
CA THR A 138 14.14 1.02 4.71
C THR A 138 13.80 2.20 5.64
N LEU A 139 13.27 1.92 6.84
CA LEU A 139 13.16 2.92 7.91
C LEU A 139 14.52 3.36 8.47
N ALA A 140 15.48 2.44 8.62
CA ALA A 140 16.79 2.76 9.19
C ALA A 140 17.69 3.59 8.24
N ARG A 141 17.50 3.50 6.92
CA ARG A 141 18.16 4.34 5.90
C ARG A 141 17.55 5.74 5.85
N THR A 142 16.23 5.88 5.95
CA THR A 142 15.57 7.19 6.10
C THR A 142 16.01 7.91 7.40
N LEU A 143 16.33 7.14 8.44
CA LEU A 143 16.92 7.62 9.70
C LEU A 143 18.40 8.07 9.60
N ASP A 144 19.11 7.91 8.46
CA ASP A 144 20.46 8.48 8.27
C ASP A 144 20.46 10.01 8.04
N CYS A 145 19.31 10.67 8.20
CA CYS A 145 19.22 12.12 8.32
C CYS A 145 19.70 12.57 9.73
N GLY A 146 21.02 12.61 9.95
CA GLY A 146 21.62 13.48 11.00
C GLY A 146 22.10 12.86 12.30
N LEU A 147 22.70 11.66 12.30
CA LEU A 147 23.60 11.24 13.38
C LEU A 147 24.95 10.83 12.76
N THR A 148 25.99 11.59 13.05
CA THR A 148 27.37 11.41 12.59
C THR A 148 27.89 9.97 12.74
N GLU A 149 28.48 9.43 11.67
CA GLU A 149 29.23 8.15 11.67
C GLU A 149 30.59 8.26 12.37
N PRO A 150 31.17 7.12 12.77
CA PRO A 150 32.40 6.74 12.05
C PRO A 150 32.48 5.27 11.62
N THR A 151 32.78 5.13 10.33
CA THR A 151 33.62 4.14 9.61
C THR A 151 33.35 2.63 9.78
N LEU A 152 33.04 2.06 8.61
CA LEU A 152 32.72 0.68 8.26
C LEU A 152 33.80 -0.36 8.60
N SER A 153 33.39 -1.54 9.08
CA SER A 153 33.98 -2.83 8.65
C SER A 153 33.07 -4.04 8.97
N ALA A 154 32.92 -4.89 7.94
CA ALA A 154 32.66 -6.33 7.91
C ALA A 154 31.67 -6.96 8.91
N SER A 155 30.36 -6.90 8.58
CA SER A 155 29.32 -7.95 8.75
C SER A 155 27.95 -7.27 8.75
N THR A 156 27.52 -6.87 7.55
CA THR A 156 26.40 -5.92 7.34
C THR A 156 25.06 -6.39 7.93
N SER A 157 24.88 -7.68 8.18
CA SER A 157 23.69 -8.23 8.84
C SER A 157 23.65 -7.95 10.35
N GLY A 158 24.79 -7.86 11.04
CA GLY A 158 24.84 -7.67 12.49
C GLY A 158 24.69 -6.21 12.95
N PHE A 159 25.15 -5.26 12.13
CA PHE A 159 25.11 -3.83 12.47
C PHE A 159 23.72 -3.22 12.36
N ALA A 160 22.96 -3.55 11.31
CA ALA A 160 21.57 -3.11 11.16
C ALA A 160 20.69 -3.67 12.29
N LEU A 161 20.86 -4.95 12.62
CA LEU A 161 20.21 -5.59 13.76
C LEU A 161 20.59 -4.95 15.09
N ARG A 162 21.88 -4.61 15.33
CA ARG A 162 22.35 -3.91 16.55
C ARG A 162 21.87 -2.46 16.65
N ARG A 163 21.67 -1.78 15.51
CA ARG A 163 21.20 -0.39 15.44
C ARG A 163 19.69 -0.34 15.64
N LEU A 164 18.94 -1.23 14.98
CA LEU A 164 17.54 -1.50 15.30
C LEU A 164 17.40 -1.90 16.77
N TRP A 165 18.24 -2.79 17.31
CA TRP A 165 18.24 -3.16 18.73
C TRP A 165 18.44 -1.97 19.66
N ARG A 166 19.41 -1.09 19.38
CA ARG A 166 19.63 0.14 20.17
C ARG A 166 18.45 1.11 20.08
N TRP A 167 17.77 1.12 18.94
CA TRP A 167 16.64 2.00 18.66
C TRP A 167 15.35 1.47 19.31
N LEU A 168 15.04 0.18 19.15
CA LEU A 168 13.98 -0.55 19.85
C LEU A 168 14.17 -0.54 21.37
N ARG A 169 15.42 -0.59 21.85
CA ARG A 169 15.75 -0.52 23.28
C ARG A 169 15.51 0.87 23.90
N LYS A 170 15.38 1.92 23.08
CA LYS A 170 14.95 3.27 23.51
C LYS A 170 13.44 3.46 23.47
N ASP A 171 12.68 2.51 22.92
CA ASP A 171 11.23 2.50 23.06
C ASP A 171 10.90 2.03 24.49
N HIS A 172 10.24 2.88 25.29
CA HIS A 172 10.09 2.72 26.73
C HIS A 172 9.39 1.41 27.16
N ASP A 173 8.76 0.67 26.24
CA ASP A 173 7.97 -0.52 26.55
C ASP A 173 8.57 -1.86 26.06
N GLN A 174 9.65 -1.90 25.26
CA GLN A 174 10.21 -3.12 24.62
C GLN A 174 9.23 -3.99 23.77
N ARG A 175 7.93 -3.68 23.76
CA ARG A 175 6.85 -4.45 23.11
C ARG A 175 7.05 -4.71 21.63
N LEU A 176 7.60 -3.74 20.88
CA LEU A 176 7.88 -3.93 19.46
C LEU A 176 8.96 -4.99 19.25
N LEU A 177 9.97 -5.05 20.12
CA LEU A 177 11.00 -6.09 20.07
C LEU A 177 10.40 -7.46 20.40
N GLU A 178 9.59 -7.55 21.45
CA GLU A 178 8.89 -8.79 21.82
C GLU A 178 7.99 -9.29 20.68
N CYS A 179 7.15 -8.42 20.11
CA CYS A 179 6.35 -8.76 18.94
C CYS A 179 7.23 -9.16 17.74
N SER A 180 8.39 -8.52 17.54
CA SER A 180 9.33 -8.84 16.44
C SER A 180 10.07 -10.17 16.62
N LEU A 181 10.01 -10.77 17.81
CA LEU A 181 10.53 -12.10 18.11
C LEU A 181 9.42 -13.16 18.25
N SER A 182 8.17 -12.74 18.44
CA SER A 182 6.98 -13.62 18.48
C SER A 182 6.77 -14.39 17.18
N VAL A 183 6.20 -15.61 17.27
CA VAL A 183 5.85 -16.47 16.12
C VAL A 183 4.35 -16.37 15.76
N ASP A 184 3.69 -15.28 16.20
CA ASP A 184 2.28 -15.00 15.88
C ASP A 184 2.07 -14.58 14.41
N ASP A 185 0.80 -14.36 14.06
CA ASP A 185 0.35 -13.83 12.77
C ASP A 185 0.88 -12.41 12.45
N GLY A 186 1.58 -11.76 13.39
CA GLY A 186 2.17 -10.44 13.22
C GLY A 186 1.20 -9.27 13.32
N VAL A 187 -0.06 -9.48 13.71
CA VAL A 187 -1.07 -8.39 13.82
C VAL A 187 -0.64 -7.33 14.85
N ASN A 188 -0.16 -7.77 16.02
CA ASN A 188 0.40 -6.85 17.01
C ASN A 188 1.63 -6.12 16.49
N LEU A 189 2.54 -6.85 15.83
CA LEU A 189 3.75 -6.30 15.22
C LEU A 189 3.41 -5.20 14.21
N ALA A 190 2.42 -5.43 13.34
CA ALA A 190 1.90 -4.44 12.39
C ALA A 190 1.41 -3.18 13.09
N GLY A 191 0.66 -3.33 14.18
CA GLY A 191 0.20 -2.19 14.96
C GLY A 191 1.33 -1.34 15.56
N TYR A 192 2.35 -1.98 16.12
CA TYR A 192 3.52 -1.28 16.64
C TYR A 192 4.37 -0.65 15.53
N ALA A 193 4.55 -1.34 14.40
CA ALA A 193 5.25 -0.81 13.24
C ALA A 193 4.59 0.47 12.71
N ALA A 194 3.25 0.50 12.60
CA ALA A 194 2.53 1.70 12.16
C ALA A 194 2.70 2.88 13.14
N ARG A 195 2.68 2.62 14.45
CA ARG A 195 2.94 3.63 15.49
C ARG A 195 4.36 4.19 15.38
N LEU A 196 5.33 3.33 15.13
CA LEU A 196 6.73 3.70 14.93
C LEU A 196 6.87 4.63 13.72
N VAL A 197 6.40 4.20 12.55
CA VAL A 197 6.41 5.01 11.32
C VAL A 197 5.78 6.37 11.56
N THR A 198 4.61 6.40 12.20
CA THR A 198 3.89 7.65 12.53
C THR A 198 4.72 8.57 13.42
N ARG A 199 5.36 8.03 14.46
CA ARG A 199 6.21 8.80 15.37
C ARG A 199 7.40 9.40 14.62
N LEU A 200 8.06 8.59 13.80
CA LEU A 200 9.19 9.03 12.97
C LEU A 200 8.80 10.14 12.00
N ALA A 201 7.68 9.98 11.30
CA ALA A 201 7.15 10.97 10.38
C ALA A 201 6.78 12.29 11.09
N ARG A 202 6.25 12.23 12.31
CA ARG A 202 5.93 13.42 13.11
C ARG A 202 7.15 14.11 13.70
N SER A 203 8.20 13.36 13.98
CA SER A 203 9.48 13.88 14.50
C SER A 203 10.48 14.23 13.40
N ALA A 204 10.09 14.14 12.12
CA ALA A 204 10.95 14.46 11.00
C ALA A 204 11.35 15.96 11.03
N PRO A 205 12.60 16.30 10.69
CA PRO A 205 13.09 17.68 10.75
C PRO A 205 12.47 18.57 9.66
N ASP A 206 12.05 17.98 8.54
CA ASP A 206 11.46 18.69 7.41
C ASP A 206 10.42 17.82 6.68
N ALA A 207 9.66 18.45 5.76
CA ALA A 207 8.60 17.81 5.01
C ALA A 207 9.08 16.72 4.04
N ARG A 208 10.32 16.80 3.54
CA ARG A 208 10.91 15.80 2.64
C ARG A 208 11.18 14.52 3.41
N VAL A 209 11.84 14.61 4.56
CA VAL A 209 12.10 13.46 5.44
C VAL A 209 10.79 12.87 5.96
N GLN A 210 9.80 13.70 6.28
CA GLN A 210 8.46 13.22 6.63
C GLN A 210 7.84 12.40 5.49
N ASP A 211 7.90 12.90 4.25
CA ASP A 211 7.35 12.17 3.09
C ASP A 211 8.09 10.86 2.83
N GLU A 212 9.40 10.78 3.08
CA GLU A 212 10.16 9.53 2.99
C GLU A 212 9.64 8.44 3.95
N TYR A 213 9.25 8.80 5.18
CA TYR A 213 8.62 7.86 6.10
C TYR A 213 7.25 7.39 5.60
N TRP A 214 6.45 8.28 5.02
CA TRP A 214 5.17 7.92 4.42
C TRP A 214 5.34 7.08 3.14
N ASN A 215 6.37 7.35 2.33
CA ASN A 215 6.76 6.55 1.18
C ASN A 215 7.15 5.13 1.60
N ALA A 216 7.93 5.00 2.67
CA ALA A 216 8.28 3.71 3.23
C ALA A 216 7.05 2.95 3.74
N ALA A 217 6.09 3.64 4.37
CA ALA A 217 4.82 3.05 4.81
C ALA A 217 3.98 2.53 3.64
N ILE A 218 3.87 3.32 2.57
CA ILE A 218 3.16 2.96 1.34
C ILE A 218 3.83 1.75 0.68
N GLY A 219 5.15 1.77 0.54
CA GLY A 219 5.91 0.64 -0.02
C GLY A 219 5.81 -0.63 0.83
N LEU A 220 5.60 -0.50 2.14
CA LEU A 220 5.30 -1.65 2.99
C LEU A 220 3.90 -2.20 2.73
N VAL A 221 2.86 -1.36 2.59
CA VAL A 221 1.52 -1.82 2.19
C VAL A 221 1.59 -2.59 0.87
N ASP A 222 2.32 -2.06 -0.11
CA ASP A 222 2.55 -2.68 -1.41
C ASP A 222 3.16 -4.09 -1.27
N ALA A 223 4.30 -4.18 -0.57
CA ALA A 223 5.00 -5.44 -0.36
C ALA A 223 4.18 -6.47 0.43
N LEU A 224 3.31 -6.04 1.34
CA LEU A 224 2.39 -6.94 2.07
C LEU A 224 1.28 -7.48 1.15
N CYS A 225 0.84 -6.69 0.16
CA CYS A 225 -0.15 -7.12 -0.84
C CYS A 225 0.43 -8.15 -1.82
N ASP A 226 1.74 -8.08 -2.11
CA ASP A 226 2.43 -9.03 -3.00
C ASP A 226 2.52 -10.44 -2.41
N VAL A 227 2.46 -10.57 -1.08
CA VAL A 227 2.44 -11.88 -0.44
C VAL A 227 1.17 -12.63 -0.86
N GLY A 228 1.38 -13.81 -1.45
CA GLY A 228 0.31 -14.68 -1.93
C GLY A 228 -0.31 -14.26 -3.27
N ALA A 229 0.12 -13.14 -3.89
CA ALA A 229 -0.52 -12.58 -5.07
C ALA A 229 -0.58 -13.54 -6.27
N THR A 230 0.46 -14.36 -6.48
CA THR A 230 0.50 -15.33 -7.60
C THR A 230 -0.50 -16.48 -7.46
N ASN A 231 -0.94 -16.77 -6.23
CA ASN A 231 -1.81 -17.90 -5.90
C ASN A 231 -3.20 -17.45 -5.45
N ARG A 232 -3.43 -16.13 -5.35
CA ARG A 232 -4.69 -15.57 -4.90
C ARG A 232 -5.72 -15.73 -6.01
N PRO A 233 -6.92 -16.26 -5.73
CA PRO A 233 -7.99 -16.26 -6.73
C PRO A 233 -8.30 -14.81 -7.11
N GLU A 234 -8.52 -14.55 -8.41
CA GLU A 234 -8.93 -13.23 -8.86
C GLU A 234 -10.28 -12.87 -8.22
N GLN A 235 -10.23 -11.97 -7.25
CA GLN A 235 -11.42 -11.35 -6.68
C GLN A 235 -11.63 -10.04 -7.42
N GLY A 236 -12.41 -10.10 -8.50
CA GLY A 236 -12.76 -8.92 -9.30
C GLY A 236 -13.59 -7.93 -8.49
N ILE A 237 -13.44 -6.63 -8.80
CA ILE A 237 -14.31 -5.59 -8.24
C ILE A 237 -15.68 -5.71 -8.93
N PRO A 238 -16.81 -5.83 -8.18
CA PRO A 238 -18.13 -5.89 -8.79
C PRO A 238 -18.41 -4.64 -9.62
N ALA A 239 -18.87 -4.82 -10.88
CA ALA A 239 -19.12 -3.70 -11.80
C ALA A 239 -20.07 -2.64 -11.22
N ALA A 240 -21.06 -3.06 -10.43
CA ALA A 240 -21.99 -2.16 -9.74
C ALA A 240 -21.28 -1.19 -8.77
N ARG A 241 -20.20 -1.63 -8.11
CA ARG A 241 -19.41 -0.78 -7.19
C ARG A 241 -18.58 0.26 -7.94
N LEU A 242 -18.01 -0.11 -9.10
CA LEU A 242 -17.33 0.85 -9.96
C LEU A 242 -18.27 1.93 -10.48
N VAL A 243 -19.45 1.53 -10.96
CA VAL A 243 -20.49 2.48 -11.39
C VAL A 243 -20.92 3.40 -10.23
N GLN A 244 -21.05 2.86 -9.03
CA GLN A 244 -21.39 3.64 -7.85
C GLN A 244 -20.32 4.70 -7.53
N LEU A 245 -19.02 4.36 -7.56
CA LEU A 245 -17.93 5.33 -7.41
C LEU A 245 -17.93 6.39 -8.52
N GLU A 246 -18.20 5.98 -9.76
CA GLU A 246 -18.31 6.89 -10.90
C GLU A 246 -19.45 7.89 -10.74
N SER A 247 -20.54 7.47 -10.07
CA SER A 247 -21.70 8.32 -9.78
C SER A 247 -21.51 9.23 -8.57
N THR A 248 -20.54 8.97 -7.71
CA THR A 248 -20.29 9.79 -6.53
C THR A 248 -19.89 11.20 -6.95
N HIS A 249 -20.66 12.19 -6.48
CA HIS A 249 -20.35 13.59 -6.72
C HIS A 249 -19.09 13.96 -5.94
N ARG A 250 -18.08 14.52 -6.64
CA ARG A 250 -17.03 15.24 -5.93
C ARG A 250 -17.73 16.40 -5.23
N GLY A 251 -17.78 16.38 -3.90
CA GLY A 251 -18.07 17.55 -3.10
C GLY A 251 -16.96 18.59 -3.24
N HIS A 252 -16.67 19.04 -4.47
CA HIS A 252 -16.22 20.40 -4.64
C HIS A 252 -17.43 21.26 -4.36
N GLU A 253 -17.30 22.10 -3.35
CA GLU A 253 -18.11 23.29 -3.20
C GLU A 253 -18.28 23.91 -4.59
N GLU A 254 -19.45 23.73 -5.20
CA GLU A 254 -20.08 24.85 -5.87
C GLU A 254 -20.26 25.88 -4.76
N ALA A 255 -19.21 26.67 -4.53
CA ALA A 255 -19.37 28.03 -4.10
C ALA A 255 -20.30 28.65 -5.14
N THR A 256 -21.59 28.54 -4.84
CA THR A 256 -22.62 29.43 -5.34
C THR A 256 -22.15 30.81 -4.93
N TRP A 257 -21.32 31.41 -5.78
CA TRP A 257 -21.13 32.84 -5.75
C TRP A 257 -22.54 33.43 -5.72
N PRO A 258 -22.90 34.26 -4.73
CA PRO A 258 -24.09 35.05 -4.89
C PRO A 258 -23.91 35.77 -6.22
N ARG A 259 -24.94 35.74 -7.07
CA ARG A 259 -25.01 36.64 -8.22
C ARG A 259 -25.16 38.05 -7.65
N GLU A 260 -24.09 38.59 -7.09
CA GLU A 260 -23.92 40.02 -6.92
C GLU A 260 -23.77 40.56 -8.33
N SER A 261 -24.85 41.23 -8.73
CA SER A 261 -24.94 42.14 -9.85
C SER A 261 -23.68 43.01 -9.92
N PHE A 262 -22.75 42.63 -10.79
CA PHE A 262 -21.75 43.54 -11.34
C PHE A 262 -22.49 44.58 -12.19
N LEU A 263 -23.00 45.62 -11.54
CA LEU A 263 -23.15 46.90 -12.21
C LEU A 263 -21.79 47.59 -12.14
N PRO A 264 -21.17 47.90 -13.29
CA PRO A 264 -19.89 48.59 -13.28
C PRO A 264 -20.04 50.02 -12.73
N PRO A 265 -19.01 50.58 -12.06
CA PRO A 265 -19.08 51.81 -11.26
C PRO A 265 -19.30 53.12 -12.05
N TYR A 266 -19.66 53.04 -13.34
CA TYR A 266 -19.91 54.21 -14.20
C TYR A 266 -21.39 54.49 -14.46
N LEU A 267 -22.33 53.80 -13.81
CA LEU A 267 -23.78 54.02 -13.97
C LEU A 267 -24.50 54.54 -12.71
N LEU A 268 -23.77 55.19 -11.80
CA LEU A 268 -24.37 55.99 -10.75
C LEU A 268 -23.72 57.36 -10.78
N HIS A 269 -24.26 58.28 -11.58
CA HIS A 269 -24.29 59.74 -11.38
C HIS A 269 -24.81 60.42 -12.66
N TRP A 270 -26.04 60.92 -12.57
CA TRP A 270 -26.72 61.94 -13.41
C TRP A 270 -26.97 61.64 -14.89
#